data_AF-A0A554KNA4-F1
#
_entry.id   AF-A0A554KNA4-F1
#
_cell.length_a   1.000
_cell.length_b   1.000
_cell.length_c   1.000
_cell.angle_alpha   90.00
_cell.angle_beta   90.00
_cell.angle_gamma   90.00
#
_symmetry.space_group_name_H-M   'P 1'
#
loop_
_entity.id
_entity.type
_entity.pdbx_description
1 polymer ?
#
loop_
_entity_poly.entity_id
_entity_poly.type
_entity_poly.pdbx_seq_one_letter_code
_entity_poly.pdbx_strand_id
1 'polypeptide(L)'
;MKYKPYIIFTGLITVALLIIFIISAGYYPILSVNGQLVSAKTFWKNYQAGAAYYQSVKRAFSEDFSEEEITASDLKRSILTQLIENKLIEGKVREEVGTEMSSLVQEKITKLTSDPKIKQAAQAIYNLNLKDFEKEILLPMANQEILVGRLFLKGEKIDSWLEETKKSSQIRVFSSQFYWDGKEIKVKGK
;
A
#
# COMPACT_ATOMS: atom_id res chain seq x y z
N MET A 1 49.03 -15.98 12.05
CA MET A 1 47.87 -15.31 11.42
C MET A 1 46.92 -16.32 10.73
N LYS A 2 46.33 -17.28 11.46
CA LYS A 2 45.50 -18.36 10.85
C LYS A 2 43.97 -18.15 10.97
N TYR A 3 43.50 -17.07 11.59
CA TYR A 3 42.07 -16.82 11.84
C TYR A 3 41.35 -16.02 10.75
N LYS A 4 42.09 -15.39 9.83
CA LYS A 4 41.53 -14.55 8.76
C LYS A 4 40.51 -15.28 7.87
N PRO A 5 40.74 -16.51 7.38
CA PRO A 5 39.75 -17.17 6.51
C PRO A 5 38.47 -17.58 7.26
N TYR A 6 38.58 -17.98 8.53
CA TYR A 6 37.42 -18.33 9.34
C TYR A 6 36.54 -17.12 9.65
N ILE A 7 37.13 -15.95 9.94
CA ILE A 7 36.39 -14.70 10.16
C ILE A 7 35.66 -14.24 8.88
N ILE A 8 36.32 -14.39 7.72
CA ILE A 8 35.70 -14.06 6.42
C ILE A 8 34.52 -15.03 6.15
N PHE A 9 34.72 -16.32 6.39
CA PHE A 9 33.70 -17.34 6.18
C PHE A 9 32.50 -17.19 7.11
N THR A 10 32.72 -16.96 8.41
CA THR A 10 31.63 -16.69 9.36
C THR A 10 30.91 -15.40 9.00
N GLY A 11 31.63 -14.35 8.61
CA GLY A 11 31.04 -13.11 8.10
C GLY A 11 30.12 -13.34 6.90
N LEU A 12 30.56 -14.13 5.91
CA LEU A 12 29.75 -14.49 4.75
C LEU A 12 28.48 -15.27 5.13
N ILE A 13 28.59 -16.25 6.04
CA ILE A 13 27.43 -17.00 6.53
C ILE A 13 26.44 -16.06 7.22
N THR A 14 26.91 -15.19 8.12
CA THR A 14 26.04 -14.25 8.82
C THR A 14 25.31 -13.33 7.84
N VAL A 15 26.00 -12.81 6.82
CA VAL A 15 25.38 -11.98 5.77
C VAL A 15 24.35 -12.77 4.97
N ALA A 16 24.67 -14.01 4.57
CA ALA A 16 23.73 -14.86 3.84
C ALA A 16 22.46 -15.14 4.66
N LEU A 17 22.61 -15.46 5.95
CA LEU A 17 21.47 -15.67 6.86
C LEU A 17 20.63 -14.41 7.03
N LEU A 18 21.26 -13.24 7.14
CA LEU A 18 20.54 -11.95 7.20
C LEU A 18 19.76 -11.68 5.91
N ILE A 19 20.35 -11.94 4.74
CA ILE A 19 19.65 -11.78 3.45
C ILE A 19 18.44 -12.71 3.37
N ILE A 20 18.61 -13.98 3.74
CA ILE A 20 17.50 -14.96 3.76
C ILE A 20 16.39 -14.50 4.70
N PHE A 21 16.74 -13.99 5.89
CA PHE A 21 15.77 -13.48 6.86
C PHE A 21 15.00 -12.25 6.32
N ILE A 22 15.68 -11.31 5.67
CA ILE A 22 15.04 -10.12 5.07
C ILE A 22 14.06 -10.53 3.96
N ILE A 23 14.46 -11.49 3.12
CA ILE A 23 13.63 -12.00 2.02
C ILE A 23 12.40 -12.74 2.59
N SER A 24 12.60 -13.63 3.56
CA SER A 24 11.51 -14.42 4.15
C SER A 24 10.51 -13.55 4.90
N ALA A 25 10.96 -12.45 5.51
CA ALA A 25 10.10 -11.47 6.15
C ALA A 25 9.37 -10.52 5.17
N GLY A 26 9.64 -10.63 3.86
CA GLY A 26 8.94 -9.87 2.82
C GLY A 26 9.37 -8.41 2.70
N TYR A 27 10.57 -8.04 3.16
CA TYR A 27 11.06 -6.66 3.12
C TYR A 27 11.68 -6.24 1.77
N TYR A 28 11.67 -7.12 0.77
CA TYR A 28 12.13 -6.79 -0.57
C TYR A 28 11.10 -5.93 -1.33
N PRO A 29 11.55 -5.01 -2.21
CA PRO A 29 10.66 -4.15 -2.97
C PRO A 29 9.92 -4.92 -4.06
N ILE A 30 8.64 -4.64 -4.23
CA ILE A 30 7.82 -5.15 -5.35
C ILE A 30 7.32 -4.05 -6.28
N LEU A 31 7.38 -2.80 -5.82
CA LEU A 31 6.93 -1.62 -6.53
C LEU A 31 7.77 -0.43 -6.08
N SER A 32 8.06 0.47 -7.01
CA SER A 32 8.68 1.78 -6.76
C SER A 32 7.86 2.86 -7.46
N VAL A 33 7.58 3.95 -6.77
CA VAL A 33 6.86 5.12 -7.29
C VAL A 33 7.67 6.37 -6.96
N ASN A 34 8.23 7.04 -7.96
CA ASN A 34 9.10 8.21 -7.79
C ASN A 34 10.22 7.98 -6.76
N GLY A 35 10.82 6.78 -6.78
CA GLY A 35 11.87 6.35 -5.84
C GLY A 35 11.37 5.85 -4.48
N GLN A 36 10.08 6.00 -4.16
CA GLN A 36 9.49 5.44 -2.94
C GLN A 36 9.16 3.96 -3.12
N LEU A 37 9.73 3.11 -2.26
CA LEU A 37 9.56 1.66 -2.35
C LEU A 37 8.31 1.17 -1.61
N VAL A 38 7.66 0.17 -2.18
CA VAL A 38 6.60 -0.62 -1.54
C VAL A 38 7.08 -2.07 -1.45
N SER A 39 7.07 -2.60 -0.23
CA SER A 39 7.55 -3.95 0.09
C SER A 39 6.52 -5.03 -0.21
N ALA A 40 6.99 -6.27 -0.40
CA ALA A 40 6.11 -7.43 -0.51
C ALA A 40 5.22 -7.60 0.73
N LYS A 41 5.75 -7.32 1.92
CA LYS A 41 5.00 -7.35 3.19
C LYS A 41 3.81 -6.40 3.18
N THR A 42 4.01 -5.16 2.73
CA THR A 42 2.93 -4.17 2.59
C THR A 42 1.88 -4.66 1.60
N PHE A 43 2.31 -5.15 0.44
CA PHE A 43 1.40 -5.68 -0.57
C PHE A 43 0.56 -6.85 -0.07
N TRP A 44 1.19 -7.88 0.51
CA TRP A 44 0.46 -9.04 1.00
C TRP A 44 -0.49 -8.70 2.14
N LYS A 45 -0.13 -7.74 3.00
CA LYS A 45 -1.02 -7.23 4.04
C LYS A 45 -2.26 -6.54 3.46
N ASN A 46 -2.08 -5.65 2.48
CA ASN A 46 -3.19 -4.98 1.81
C ASN A 46 -4.05 -5.97 0.99
N TYR A 47 -3.43 -6.96 0.35
CA TYR A 47 -4.15 -8.03 -0.34
C TYR A 47 -5.00 -8.87 0.63
N GLN A 48 -4.46 -9.27 1.77
CA GLN A 48 -5.21 -10.00 2.80
C GLN A 48 -6.35 -9.17 3.36
N ALA A 49 -6.12 -7.88 3.63
CA ALA A 49 -7.14 -6.96 4.12
C ALA A 49 -8.27 -6.76 3.09
N GLY A 50 -7.92 -6.57 1.81
CA GLY A 50 -8.89 -6.45 0.72
C GLY A 50 -9.69 -7.73 0.50
N ALA A 51 -9.05 -8.89 0.59
CA ALA A 51 -9.74 -10.19 0.51
C ALA A 51 -10.70 -10.39 1.70
N ALA A 52 -10.27 -10.04 2.91
CA ALA A 52 -11.12 -10.09 4.11
C ALA A 52 -12.33 -9.15 3.98
N TYR A 53 -12.10 -7.91 3.53
CA TYR A 53 -13.15 -6.93 3.26
C TYR A 53 -14.17 -7.49 2.27
N TYR A 54 -13.72 -7.96 1.10
CA TYR A 54 -14.60 -8.54 0.08
C TYR A 54 -15.45 -9.69 0.64
N GLN A 55 -14.84 -10.60 1.39
CA GLN A 55 -15.57 -11.70 2.03
C GLN A 55 -16.57 -11.19 3.08
N SER A 56 -16.23 -10.18 3.86
CA SER A 56 -17.13 -9.62 4.88
C SER A 56 -18.37 -8.96 4.24
N VAL A 57 -18.18 -8.21 3.16
CA VAL A 57 -19.26 -7.56 2.42
C VAL A 57 -20.14 -8.59 1.70
N LYS A 58 -19.54 -9.58 1.04
CA LYS A 58 -20.30 -10.67 0.38
C LYS A 58 -21.18 -11.44 1.37
N ARG A 59 -20.72 -11.66 2.61
CA ARG A 59 -21.54 -12.28 3.67
C ARG A 59 -22.67 -11.39 4.16
N ALA A 60 -22.47 -10.07 4.19
CA ALA A 60 -23.46 -9.12 4.69
C ALA A 60 -24.55 -8.78 3.65
N PHE A 61 -24.24 -8.85 2.36
CA PHE A 61 -25.12 -8.39 1.26
C PHE A 61 -25.34 -9.47 0.19
N SER A 62 -25.43 -10.74 0.60
CA SER A 62 -25.43 -11.91 -0.30
C SER A 62 -26.51 -11.94 -1.39
N GLU A 63 -27.58 -11.14 -1.27
CA GLU A 63 -28.69 -11.08 -2.24
C GLU A 63 -28.48 -10.04 -3.36
N ASP A 64 -27.60 -9.05 -3.18
CA ASP A 64 -27.39 -7.94 -4.12
C ASP A 64 -26.09 -8.06 -4.95
N PHE A 65 -25.27 -9.09 -4.69
CA PHE A 65 -24.01 -9.29 -5.42
C PHE A 65 -24.25 -10.07 -6.72
N SER A 66 -24.15 -9.39 -7.87
CA SER A 66 -24.03 -10.04 -9.17
C SER A 66 -22.85 -11.02 -9.19
N GLU A 67 -23.03 -12.20 -9.79
CA GLU A 67 -22.14 -13.37 -9.77
C GLU A 67 -20.70 -13.18 -10.31
N GLU A 68 -20.28 -11.99 -10.72
CA GLU A 68 -18.93 -11.79 -11.24
C GLU A 68 -17.90 -11.89 -10.11
N GLU A 69 -17.34 -13.10 -9.96
CA GLU A 69 -16.37 -13.43 -8.94
C GLU A 69 -15.06 -12.68 -9.21
N ILE A 70 -14.67 -11.80 -8.28
CA ILE A 70 -13.38 -11.10 -8.36
C ILE A 70 -12.28 -12.15 -8.29
N THR A 71 -11.50 -12.29 -9.37
CA THR A 71 -10.39 -13.21 -9.37
C THR A 71 -9.27 -12.73 -8.45
N ALA A 72 -8.46 -13.65 -7.93
CA ALA A 72 -7.27 -13.29 -7.17
C ALA A 72 -6.31 -12.38 -7.96
N SER A 73 -6.28 -12.50 -9.29
CA SER A 73 -5.44 -11.64 -10.14
C SER A 73 -5.98 -10.21 -10.21
N ASP A 74 -7.31 -10.06 -10.34
CA ASP A 74 -7.95 -8.74 -10.36
C ASP A 74 -7.77 -8.02 -9.03
N LEU A 75 -7.95 -8.73 -7.91
CA LEU A 75 -7.70 -8.16 -6.59
C LEU A 75 -6.23 -7.72 -6.43
N LYS A 76 -5.27 -8.56 -6.82
CA LYS A 76 -3.83 -8.19 -6.77
C LYS A 76 -3.54 -6.98 -7.64
N ARG A 77 -4.12 -6.89 -8.84
CA ARG A 77 -4.00 -5.73 -9.73
C ARG A 77 -4.52 -4.47 -9.05
N SER A 78 -5.73 -4.52 -8.50
CA SER A 78 -6.35 -3.38 -7.81
C SER A 78 -5.52 -2.92 -6.60
N ILE A 79 -4.98 -3.85 -5.82
CA ILE A 79 -4.11 -3.51 -4.68
C ILE A 79 -2.80 -2.85 -5.15
N LEU A 80 -2.17 -3.32 -6.23
CA LEU A 80 -0.99 -2.66 -6.79
C LEU A 80 -1.32 -1.25 -7.27
N THR A 81 -2.43 -1.07 -7.98
CA THR A 81 -2.89 0.25 -8.43
C THR A 81 -3.14 1.18 -7.24
N GLN A 82 -3.85 0.71 -6.21
CA GLN A 82 -4.11 1.49 -5.00
C GLN A 82 -2.81 1.89 -4.30
N LEU A 83 -1.83 0.97 -4.18
CA LEU A 83 -0.54 1.28 -3.58
C LEU A 83 0.26 2.31 -4.38
N ILE A 84 0.11 2.34 -5.71
CA ILE A 84 0.68 3.41 -6.55
C ILE A 84 0.03 4.74 -6.20
N GLU A 85 -1.30 4.80 -6.24
CA GLU A 85 -2.05 6.04 -6.01
C GLU A 85 -1.78 6.59 -4.60
N ASN A 86 -1.77 5.72 -3.59
CA ASN A 86 -1.42 6.09 -2.22
C ASN A 86 -0.04 6.77 -2.14
N LYS A 87 0.95 6.29 -2.90
CA LYS A 87 2.30 6.89 -2.91
C LYS A 87 2.32 8.24 -3.63
N LEU A 88 1.61 8.36 -4.75
CA LEU A 88 1.47 9.64 -5.46
C LEU A 88 0.79 10.68 -4.57
N ILE A 89 -0.32 10.30 -3.92
CA ILE A 89 -1.07 11.15 -3.00
C ILE A 89 -0.19 11.55 -1.82
N GLU A 90 0.49 10.60 -1.17
CA GLU A 90 1.41 10.89 -0.06
C GLU A 90 2.49 11.90 -0.46
N GLY A 91 3.08 11.72 -1.65
CA GLY A 91 4.07 12.65 -2.19
C GLY A 91 3.51 14.06 -2.40
N LYS A 92 2.31 14.17 -2.97
CA LYS A 92 1.68 15.47 -3.24
C LYS A 92 1.20 16.17 -1.97
N VAL A 93 0.63 15.45 -1.02
CA VAL A 93 0.25 16.03 0.28
C VAL A 93 1.48 16.61 0.98
N ARG A 94 2.61 15.90 0.93
CA ARG A 94 3.87 16.38 1.49
C ARG A 94 4.35 17.67 0.83
N GLU A 95 4.19 17.79 -0.49
CA GLU A 95 4.51 19.01 -1.24
C GLU A 95 3.59 20.19 -0.88
N GLU A 96 2.28 19.95 -0.79
CA GLU A 96 1.26 20.97 -0.55
C GLU A 96 1.20 21.47 0.90
N VAL A 97 1.52 20.60 1.86
CA VAL A 97 1.36 20.87 3.30
C VAL A 97 2.71 21.02 4.02
N GLY A 98 3.79 20.48 3.45
CA GLY A 98 5.12 20.56 4.04
C GLY A 98 5.17 19.94 5.44
N THR A 99 5.69 20.68 6.40
CA THR A 99 5.97 20.21 7.77
C THR A 99 4.72 19.91 8.60
N GLU A 100 3.56 20.48 8.25
CA GLU A 100 2.29 20.27 8.97
C GLU A 100 1.60 18.96 8.59
N MET A 101 2.12 18.22 7.60
CA MET A 101 1.51 16.99 7.11
C MET A 101 1.29 15.99 8.26
N SER A 102 2.31 15.79 9.09
CA SER A 102 2.25 14.82 10.18
C SER A 102 1.17 15.18 11.21
N SER A 103 1.01 16.44 11.57
CA SER A 103 -0.01 16.87 12.53
C SER A 103 -1.42 16.75 11.96
N LEU A 104 -1.66 17.20 10.72
CA LEU A 104 -2.99 17.12 10.09
C LEU A 104 -3.44 15.67 9.88
N VAL A 105 -2.53 14.81 9.44
CA VAL A 105 -2.81 13.37 9.29
C VAL A 105 -3.10 12.74 10.65
N GLN A 106 -2.27 13.03 11.67
CA GLN A 106 -2.46 12.47 13.00
C GLN A 106 -3.78 12.91 13.64
N GLU A 107 -4.17 14.18 13.46
CA GLU A 107 -5.45 14.69 13.95
C GLU A 107 -6.63 13.90 13.37
N LYS A 108 -6.63 13.66 12.05
CA LYS A 108 -7.65 12.86 11.36
C LYS A 108 -7.69 11.41 11.87
N ILE A 109 -6.53 10.78 12.01
CA ILE A 109 -6.45 9.39 12.50
C ILE A 109 -6.93 9.32 13.95
N THR A 110 -6.44 10.19 14.84
CA THR A 110 -6.80 10.20 16.26
C THR A 110 -8.28 10.40 16.49
N LYS A 111 -8.94 11.26 15.69
CA LYS A 111 -10.39 11.43 15.78
C LYS A 111 -11.15 10.13 15.51
N LEU A 112 -10.69 9.33 14.55
CA LEU A 112 -11.30 8.04 14.23
C LEU A 112 -10.96 6.99 15.30
N THR A 113 -9.68 6.84 15.65
CA THR A 113 -9.22 5.80 16.58
C THR A 113 -9.63 6.03 18.03
N SER A 114 -10.20 7.20 18.36
CA SER A 114 -10.77 7.48 19.69
C SER A 114 -12.06 6.69 19.96
N ASP A 115 -12.75 6.21 18.93
CA ASP A 115 -13.92 5.35 19.10
C ASP A 115 -13.46 3.89 19.37
N PRO A 116 -13.78 3.29 20.54
CA PRO A 116 -13.40 1.93 20.87
C PRO A 116 -13.94 0.88 19.88
N LYS A 117 -15.01 1.19 19.13
CA LYS A 117 -15.56 0.31 18.09
C LYS A 117 -14.64 0.17 16.89
N ILE A 118 -13.75 1.12 16.62
CA ILE A 118 -12.85 1.07 15.45
C ILE A 118 -11.92 -0.14 15.51
N LYS A 119 -11.39 -0.47 16.70
CA LYS A 119 -10.57 -1.68 16.85
C LYS A 119 -11.34 -2.95 16.49
N GLN A 120 -12.61 -3.03 16.89
CA GLN A 120 -13.46 -4.18 16.58
C GLN A 120 -13.80 -4.23 15.08
N ALA A 121 -14.15 -3.09 14.48
CA ALA A 121 -14.44 -2.98 13.06
C ALA A 121 -13.23 -3.33 12.19
N ALA A 122 -12.04 -2.84 12.53
CA ALA A 122 -10.79 -3.17 11.85
C ALA A 122 -10.54 -4.68 11.80
N GLN A 123 -10.76 -5.36 12.93
CA GLN A 123 -10.59 -6.80 13.02
C GLN A 123 -11.69 -7.57 12.28
N ALA A 124 -12.95 -7.15 12.43
CA ALA A 124 -14.10 -7.86 11.85
C ALA A 124 -14.18 -7.74 10.32
N ILE A 125 -13.85 -6.56 9.79
CA ILE A 125 -14.01 -6.23 8.37
C ILE A 125 -12.72 -6.51 7.59
N TYR A 126 -11.58 -6.05 8.10
CA TYR A 126 -10.30 -6.11 7.37
C TYR A 126 -9.36 -7.19 7.89
N ASN A 127 -9.71 -7.87 8.98
CA ASN A 127 -8.81 -8.80 9.68
C ASN A 127 -7.46 -8.14 10.05
N LEU A 128 -7.48 -6.85 10.40
CA LEU A 128 -6.32 -6.08 10.80
C LEU A 128 -6.39 -5.72 12.28
N ASN A 129 -5.24 -5.77 12.96
CA ASN A 129 -5.09 -5.11 14.25
C ASN A 129 -5.12 -3.58 14.06
N LEU A 130 -5.38 -2.84 15.14
CA LEU A 130 -5.53 -1.38 15.09
C LEU A 130 -4.32 -0.67 14.44
N LYS A 131 -3.09 -1.08 14.79
CA LYS A 131 -1.87 -0.46 14.26
C LYS A 131 -1.74 -0.65 12.75
N ASP A 132 -2.06 -1.84 12.27
CA ASP A 132 -2.01 -2.15 10.84
C ASP A 132 -3.17 -1.47 10.09
N PHE A 133 -4.34 -1.36 10.72
CA PHE A 133 -5.46 -0.61 10.16
C PHE A 133 -5.16 0.89 10.05
N GLU A 134 -4.57 1.48 11.08
CA GLU A 134 -4.10 2.87 11.05
C GLU A 134 -3.13 3.10 9.89
N LYS A 135 -2.12 2.23 9.77
CA LYS A 135 -1.06 2.39 8.78
C LYS A 135 -1.52 2.12 7.35
N GLU A 136 -2.25 1.04 7.12
CA GLU A 136 -2.54 0.53 5.77
C GLU A 136 -3.86 1.07 5.23
N ILE A 137 -4.78 1.54 6.09
CA ILE A 137 -6.10 2.05 5.68
C ILE A 137 -6.29 3.52 6.07
N LEU A 138 -6.18 3.88 7.35
CA LEU A 138 -6.53 5.24 7.80
C LEU A 138 -5.53 6.29 7.32
N LEU A 139 -4.24 5.99 7.31
CA LEU A 139 -3.20 6.89 6.85
C LEU A 139 -3.35 7.24 5.36
N PRO A 140 -3.49 6.27 4.42
CA PRO A 140 -3.80 6.57 3.03
C PRO A 140 -5.09 7.38 2.86
N MET A 141 -6.15 7.03 3.60
CA MET A 141 -7.43 7.73 3.56
C MET A 141 -7.31 9.19 4.02
N ALA A 142 -6.59 9.45 5.11
CA ALA A 142 -6.33 10.80 5.61
C ALA A 142 -5.55 11.63 4.59
N ASN A 143 -4.53 11.05 3.95
CA ASN A 143 -3.79 11.72 2.88
C ASN A 143 -4.69 12.06 1.69
N GLN A 144 -5.55 11.13 1.27
CA GLN A 144 -6.49 11.35 0.17
C GLN A 144 -7.46 12.49 0.51
N GLU A 145 -8.06 12.50 1.69
CA GLU A 145 -8.95 13.58 2.12
C GLU A 145 -8.26 14.94 2.16
N ILE A 146 -7.03 15.00 2.67
CA ILE A 146 -6.24 16.24 2.69
C ILE A 146 -6.01 16.74 1.26
N LEU A 147 -5.60 15.85 0.35
CA LEU A 147 -5.34 16.23 -1.03
C LEU A 147 -6.61 16.67 -1.76
N VAL A 148 -7.71 15.95 -1.59
CA VAL A 148 -9.02 16.33 -2.16
C VAL A 148 -9.40 17.74 -1.72
N GLY A 149 -9.23 18.07 -0.43
CA GLY A 149 -9.48 19.42 0.08
C GLY A 149 -8.58 20.48 -0.58
N ARG A 150 -7.29 20.19 -0.78
CA ARG A 150 -6.35 21.11 -1.44
C ARG A 150 -6.66 21.31 -2.92
N LEU A 151 -6.95 20.23 -3.65
CA LEU A 151 -7.30 20.29 -5.06
C LEU A 151 -8.62 21.02 -5.29
N PHE A 152 -9.62 20.81 -4.42
CA PHE A 152 -10.88 21.53 -4.47
C PHE A 152 -10.70 23.05 -4.39
N LEU A 153 -9.81 23.53 -3.50
CA LEU A 153 -9.48 24.96 -3.40
C LEU A 153 -8.80 25.51 -4.66
N LYS A 154 -8.20 24.66 -5.49
CA LYS A 154 -7.57 25.00 -6.78
C LYS A 154 -8.49 24.78 -7.98
N GLY A 155 -9.73 24.32 -7.77
CA GLY A 155 -10.65 23.97 -8.84
C GLY A 155 -10.26 22.69 -9.60
N GLU A 156 -9.42 21.84 -9.02
CA GLU A 156 -8.92 20.60 -9.62
C GLU A 156 -9.63 19.38 -9.03
N LYS A 157 -9.87 18.35 -9.86
CA LYS A 157 -10.46 17.07 -9.43
C LYS A 157 -9.37 16.03 -9.17
N ILE A 158 -9.52 15.26 -8.10
CA ILE A 158 -8.56 14.21 -7.72
C ILE A 158 -8.35 13.18 -8.83
N ASP A 159 -9.40 12.79 -9.54
CA ASP A 159 -9.31 11.79 -10.62
C ASP A 159 -8.49 12.31 -11.79
N SER A 160 -8.73 13.55 -12.22
CA SER A 160 -7.96 14.21 -13.28
C SER A 160 -6.49 14.36 -12.88
N TRP A 161 -6.25 14.83 -11.64
CA TRP A 161 -4.92 14.95 -11.08
C TRP A 161 -4.18 13.58 -11.05
N LEU A 162 -4.85 12.51 -10.61
CA LEU A 162 -4.29 11.16 -10.56
C LEU A 162 -3.95 10.64 -11.95
N GLU A 163 -4.83 10.85 -12.94
CA GLU A 163 -4.58 10.42 -14.32
C GLU A 163 -3.35 11.10 -14.93
N GLU A 164 -3.18 12.40 -14.72
CA GLU A 164 -2.03 13.16 -15.21
C GLU A 164 -0.75 12.81 -14.46
N THR A 165 -0.85 12.68 -13.14
CA THR A 165 0.28 12.34 -12.27
C THR A 165 0.79 10.93 -12.56
N LYS A 166 -0.09 9.95 -12.83
CA LYS A 166 0.30 8.59 -13.21
C LYS A 166 1.15 8.56 -14.49
N LYS A 167 0.80 9.37 -15.50
CA LYS A 167 1.53 9.45 -16.78
C LYS A 167 2.93 10.05 -16.66
N SER A 168 3.11 11.00 -15.74
CA SER A 168 4.38 11.72 -15.55
C SER A 168 5.27 11.09 -14.48
N SER A 169 4.77 10.12 -13.72
CA SER A 169 5.50 9.48 -12.61
C SER A 169 6.39 8.32 -13.05
N GLN A 170 7.50 8.14 -12.33
CA GLN A 170 8.40 7.01 -12.49
C GLN A 170 7.93 5.81 -11.68
N ILE A 171 7.18 4.91 -12.33
CA ILE A 171 6.63 3.70 -11.72
C ILE A 171 7.40 2.48 -12.22
N ARG A 172 7.91 1.65 -11.30
CA ARG A 172 8.57 0.37 -11.61
C ARG A 172 7.94 -0.75 -10.80
N VAL A 173 7.56 -1.83 -11.48
CA VAL A 173 6.95 -3.01 -10.85
C VAL A 173 7.94 -4.16 -10.90
N PHE A 174 8.35 -4.66 -9.73
CA PHE A 174 9.24 -5.81 -9.56
C PHE A 174 8.42 -7.07 -9.33
N SER A 175 7.59 -7.43 -10.32
CA SER A 175 6.74 -8.62 -10.27
C SER A 175 6.97 -9.51 -11.50
N SER A 176 6.91 -10.82 -11.29
CA SER A 176 6.89 -11.80 -12.38
C SER A 176 5.53 -11.88 -13.09
N GLN A 177 4.45 -11.39 -12.45
CA GLN A 177 3.07 -11.51 -12.94
C GLN A 177 2.52 -10.20 -13.50
N PHE A 178 3.02 -9.06 -13.01
CA PHE A 178 2.47 -7.75 -13.33
C PHE A 178 3.53 -6.79 -13.89
N TYR A 179 3.09 -5.84 -14.70
CA TYR A 179 3.91 -4.73 -15.17
C TYR A 179 3.10 -3.44 -15.23
N TRP A 180 3.79 -2.30 -15.25
CA TRP A 180 3.20 -0.98 -15.47
C TRP A 180 3.29 -0.65 -16.96
N ASP A 181 2.18 -0.29 -17.61
CA ASP A 181 2.14 0.02 -19.05
C ASP A 181 2.24 1.53 -19.35
N GLY A 182 2.38 2.37 -18.31
CA GLY A 182 2.34 3.83 -18.41
C GLY A 182 1.06 4.45 -17.88
N LYS A 183 -0.01 3.66 -17.71
CA LYS A 183 -1.32 4.11 -17.22
C LYS A 183 -1.87 3.25 -16.10
N GLU A 184 -1.70 1.94 -16.19
CA GLU A 184 -2.28 0.98 -15.25
C GLU A 184 -1.40 -0.28 -15.10
N ILE A 185 -1.75 -1.10 -14.11
CA ILE A 185 -1.12 -2.40 -13.90
C ILE A 185 -1.73 -3.42 -14.88
N LYS A 186 -0.88 -4.08 -15.66
CA LYS A 186 -1.26 -5.15 -16.60
C LYS A 186 -0.68 -6.50 -16.18
N VAL A 187 -1.32 -7.57 -16.62
CA VAL A 187 -0.88 -8.95 -16.40
C VAL A 187 0.09 -9.34 -17.52
N LYS A 188 1.22 -9.95 -17.18
CA LYS A 188 2.17 -10.47 -18.19
C LYS A 188 1.59 -11.71 -18.86
N GLY A 189 1.62 -11.74 -20.19
CA GLY A 189 1.26 -12.93 -20.98
C GLY A 189 -0.25 -13.16 -21.20
N LYS A 190 -1.06 -12.10 -21.13
CA LYS A 190 -2.38 -12.05 -21.76
C LYS A 190 -2.34 -11.13 -22.96
#